data_AF-A0A396HMY8-F1
#
_entry.id   AF-A0A396HMY8-F1
#
_cell.length_a   1.000
_cell.length_b   1.000
_cell.length_c   1.000
_cell.angle_alpha   90.00
_cell.angle_beta   90.00
_cell.angle_gamma   90.00
#
_symmetry.space_group_name_H-M   'P 1'
#
loop_
_entity.id
_entity.type
_entity.pdbx_description
1 polymer ?
#
loop_
_entity_poly.entity_id
_entity_poly.type
_entity_poly.pdbx_seq_one_letter_code
_entity_poly.pdbx_strand_id
1 'polypeptide(L)'
;MIRRVMVTFTPTVEHCSMATIIGLCLRVKLLRSLPPRYKVDIRVAPGSHATEAAVNKQLNDKERVAAALENPNLVDMVDECLAPSFD
;
A
#
# COMPACT_ATOMS: atom_id res chain seq x y z
N MET A 1 19.80 -4.47 14.53
CA MET A 1 19.76 -4.67 13.06
C MET A 1 18.32 -4.54 12.59
N ILE A 2 17.96 -3.48 11.87
CA ILE A 2 16.60 -3.28 11.34
C ILE A 2 16.48 -4.03 10.01
N ARG A 3 15.47 -4.89 9.87
CA ARG A 3 15.18 -5.59 8.61
C ARG A 3 14.21 -4.75 7.78
N ARG A 4 14.44 -4.67 6.48
CA ARG A 4 13.61 -3.90 5.53
C ARG A 4 12.96 -4.83 4.52
N VAL A 5 11.68 -4.61 4.24
CA VAL A 5 10.95 -5.22 3.13
C VAL A 5 10.65 -4.12 2.13
N MET A 6 11.05 -4.33 0.88
CA MET A 6 10.76 -3.41 -0.23
C MET A 6 9.80 -4.11 -1.18
N VAL A 7 8.70 -3.46 -1.51
CA VAL A 7 7.74 -3.93 -2.50
C VAL A 7 7.65 -2.91 -3.61
N THR A 8 7.77 -3.39 -4.84
CA THR A 8 7.52 -2.61 -6.04
C THR A 8 6.34 -3.22 -6.77
N PHE A 9 5.32 -2.43 -7.07
CA PHE A 9 4.12 -2.89 -7.77
C PHE A 9 3.84 -2.03 -9.00
N THR A 10 3.28 -2.66 -10.02
CA THR A 10 2.89 -2.00 -11.27
C THR A 10 1.37 -1.86 -11.27
N PRO A 11 0.82 -0.63 -11.30
CA PRO A 11 -0.62 -0.43 -11.49
C PRO A 11 -1.08 -1.01 -12.83
N THR A 12 -2.39 -1.26 -12.95
CA THR A 12 -2.98 -1.84 -14.17
C THR A 12 -2.85 -0.91 -15.39
N VAL A 13 -2.87 0.40 -15.16
CA VAL A 13 -2.78 1.45 -16.18
C VAL A 13 -2.03 2.67 -15.64
N GLU A 14 -1.50 3.51 -16.54
CA GLU A 14 -0.70 4.67 -16.19
C GLU A 14 -1.47 5.76 -15.38
N HIS A 15 -2.79 5.84 -15.54
CA HIS A 15 -3.67 6.78 -14.83
C HIS A 15 -4.58 6.06 -13.82
N CYS A 16 -4.07 5.06 -13.11
CA CYS A 16 -4.85 4.26 -12.18
C CYS A 16 -5.26 5.06 -10.93
N SER A 17 -6.55 5.41 -10.82
CA SER A 17 -7.11 6.08 -9.64
C SER A 17 -6.97 5.24 -8.36
N MET A 18 -6.81 3.92 -8.49
CA MET A 18 -6.71 2.97 -7.38
C MET A 18 -5.27 2.66 -6.97
N ALA A 19 -4.25 3.27 -7.58
CA ALA A 19 -2.84 2.98 -7.27
C ALA A 19 -2.53 3.16 -5.76
N THR A 20 -3.07 4.19 -5.13
CA THR A 20 -2.90 4.42 -3.69
C THR A 20 -3.62 3.36 -2.84
N ILE A 21 -4.81 2.88 -3.26
CA ILE A 21 -5.55 1.82 -2.55
C ILE A 21 -4.80 0.49 -2.65
N ILE A 22 -4.28 0.14 -3.83
CA ILE A 22 -3.45 -1.05 -4.03
C ILE A 22 -2.23 -1.00 -3.09
N GLY A 23 -1.52 0.13 -3.06
CA GLY A 23 -0.40 0.33 -2.15
C GLY A 23 -0.78 0.24 -0.67
N LEU A 24 -1.96 0.74 -0.29
CA LEU A 24 -2.48 0.63 1.08
C LEU A 24 -2.82 -0.82 1.46
N CYS A 25 -3.42 -1.60 0.56
CA CYS A 25 -3.68 -3.01 0.78
C CYS A 25 -2.39 -3.79 1.01
N LEU A 26 -1.36 -3.55 0.19
CA LEU A 26 -0.02 -4.14 0.37
C LEU A 26 0.56 -3.78 1.73
N ARG A 27 0.44 -2.50 2.14
CA ARG A 27 0.91 -1.99 3.43
C ARG A 27 0.25 -2.73 4.58
N VAL A 28 -1.08 -2.83 4.58
CA VAL A 28 -1.87 -3.46 5.64
C VAL A 28 -1.59 -4.96 5.69
N LYS A 29 -1.53 -5.65 4.54
CA LYS A 29 -1.23 -7.09 4.51
C LYS A 29 0.14 -7.39 5.12
N LEU A 30 1.16 -6.62 4.76
CA LEU A 30 2.51 -6.77 5.33
C LEU A 30 2.53 -6.42 6.82
N LEU A 31 1.82 -5.37 7.24
CA LEU A 31 1.72 -4.98 8.64
C LEU A 31 1.07 -6.09 9.49
N ARG A 32 0.03 -6.75 8.97
CA ARG A 32 -0.66 -7.88 9.63
C ARG A 32 0.16 -9.16 9.63
N SER A 33 1.02 -9.36 8.63
CA SER A 33 1.73 -10.62 8.42
C SER A 33 3.17 -10.62 8.95
N LEU A 34 3.79 -9.45 9.15
CA LEU A 34 5.18 -9.31 9.56
C LEU A 34 5.32 -8.78 10.99
N PRO A 35 6.35 -9.22 11.75
CA PRO A 35 6.65 -8.63 13.05
C PRO A 35 6.97 -7.12 12.95
N PRO A 36 6.59 -6.27 13.94
CA PRO A 36 6.76 -4.81 13.89
C PRO A 36 8.19 -4.29 13.69
N ARG A 37 9.21 -5.15 13.89
CA ARG A 37 10.63 -4.83 13.67
C ARG A 37 11.00 -4.62 12.19
N TYR A 38 10.12 -5.02 11.27
CA TYR A 38 10.34 -4.84 9.83
C TYR A 38 9.88 -3.45 9.38
N LYS A 39 10.77 -2.73 8.68
CA LYS A 39 10.39 -1.49 7.98
C LYS A 39 9.91 -1.84 6.57
N VAL A 40 8.68 -1.47 6.26
CA VAL A 40 8.05 -1.68 4.95
C VAL A 40 8.19 -0.40 4.12
N ASP A 41 8.70 -0.55 2.90
CA ASP A 41 8.82 0.50 1.87
C ASP A 41 8.08 0.00 0.63
N ILE A 42 7.06 0.74 0.19
CA ILE A 42 6.21 0.37 -0.95
C ILE A 42 6.34 1.46 -1.99
N ARG A 43 6.59 1.04 -3.23
CA ARG A 43 6.77 1.93 -4.36
C ARG A 43 6.02 1.43 -5.58
N VAL A 44 5.52 2.36 -6.35
CA VAL A 44 5.08 2.13 -7.72
C VAL A 44 6.32 1.87 -8.58
N ALA A 45 6.22 0.96 -9.56
CA ALA A 45 7.31 0.66 -10.48
C ALA A 45 7.68 1.91 -11.30
N PRO A 46 8.98 2.20 -11.49
CA PRO A 46 9.41 3.40 -12.21
C PRO A 46 8.78 3.52 -13.61
N GLY A 47 8.18 4.67 -13.90
CA GLY A 47 7.56 4.96 -15.20
C GLY A 47 6.22 4.25 -15.46
N SER A 48 5.66 3.55 -14.48
CA SER A 48 4.40 2.81 -14.65
C SER A 48 3.13 3.61 -14.28
N HIS A 49 3.28 4.83 -13.76
CA HIS A 49 2.16 5.69 -13.37
C HIS A 49 2.48 7.16 -13.58
N ALA A 50 1.54 7.92 -14.17
CA ALA A 50 1.76 9.33 -14.52
C ALA A 50 2.07 10.21 -13.30
N THR A 51 1.58 9.83 -12.12
CA THR A 51 1.81 10.54 -10.85
C THR A 51 2.58 9.69 -9.83
N GLU A 52 3.50 8.83 -10.30
CA GLU A 52 4.32 7.92 -9.49
C GLU A 52 4.87 8.57 -8.21
N ALA A 53 5.53 9.74 -8.34
CA ALA A 53 6.15 10.42 -7.20
C ALA A 53 5.13 10.83 -6.12
N ALA A 54 3.93 11.25 -6.53
CA ALA A 54 2.86 11.63 -5.60
C ALA A 54 2.31 10.40 -4.87
N VAL A 55 2.09 9.29 -5.59
CA VAL A 55 1.64 8.02 -4.99
C VAL A 55 2.69 7.49 -4.02
N ASN A 56 3.96 7.45 -4.43
CA ASN A 56 5.07 7.02 -3.56
C ASN A 56 5.18 7.88 -2.30
N LYS A 57 5.00 9.20 -2.41
CA LYS A 57 5.01 10.10 -1.25
C LYS A 57 3.85 9.80 -0.30
N GLN A 58 2.64 9.60 -0.83
CA GLN A 58 1.47 9.25 -0.01
C GLN A 58 1.65 7.92 0.72
N LEU A 59 2.16 6.89 0.04
CA LEU A 59 2.33 5.56 0.61
C LEU A 59 3.44 5.48 1.66
N ASN A 60 4.42 6.40 1.63
CA ASN A 60 5.54 6.43 2.57
C ASN A 60 5.35 7.41 3.73
N ASP A 61 4.33 8.27 3.67
CA ASP A 61 3.90 9.14 4.77
C ASP A 61 3.13 8.31 5.82
N LYS A 62 3.75 8.11 6.98
CA LYS A 62 3.19 7.27 8.04
C LYS A 62 1.95 7.88 8.68
N GLU A 63 1.90 9.21 8.82
CA GLU A 63 0.77 9.90 9.45
C GLU A 63 -0.42 9.86 8.52
N ARG A 64 -0.21 10.08 7.23
CA ARG A 64 -1.26 9.94 6.21
C ARG A 64 -1.79 8.52 6.13
N VAL A 65 -0.92 7.51 6.16
CA VAL A 65 -1.36 6.11 6.16
C VAL A 65 -2.14 5.79 7.44
N ALA A 66 -1.69 6.26 8.60
CA ALA A 66 -2.43 6.06 9.85
C ALA A 66 -3.83 6.68 9.79
N ALA A 67 -3.94 7.94 9.35
CA ALA A 67 -5.23 8.62 9.19
C ALA A 67 -6.14 7.92 8.18
N ALA A 68 -5.59 7.36 7.10
CA ALA A 68 -6.38 6.57 6.14
C ALA A 68 -6.96 5.29 6.78
N LEU A 69 -6.22 4.65 7.69
CA LEU A 69 -6.66 3.45 8.42
C LEU A 69 -7.61 3.73 9.59
N GLU A 70 -7.87 5.01 9.90
CA GLU A 70 -8.93 5.42 10.84
C GLU A 70 -10.26 5.69 10.12
N ASN A 71 -10.27 5.76 8.78
CA ASN A 71 -11.48 5.97 7.99
C ASN A 71 -12.20 4.62 7.73
N PRO A 72 -13.42 4.40 8.27
CA PRO A 72 -14.12 3.12 8.12
C PRO A 72 -14.31 2.69 6.67
N ASN A 73 -14.65 3.62 5.77
CA ASN A 73 -14.88 3.32 4.37
C ASN A 73 -13.62 2.77 3.67
N LEU A 74 -12.45 3.30 4.04
CA LEU A 74 -11.18 2.82 3.48
C LEU A 74 -10.78 1.49 4.09
N VAL A 75 -11.02 1.30 5.39
CA VAL A 75 -10.74 0.04 6.08
C VAL A 75 -11.58 -1.09 5.50
N ASP A 76 -12.89 -0.89 5.34
CA ASP A 76 -13.78 -1.90 4.77
C ASP A 76 -13.35 -2.32 3.37
N MET A 77 -13.02 -1.35 2.52
CA MET A 77 -12.52 -1.61 1.16
C MET A 77 -11.19 -2.39 1.16
N VAL A 78 -10.27 -2.04 2.06
CA VAL A 78 -8.99 -2.76 2.21
C VAL A 78 -9.23 -4.17 2.73
N ASP A 79 -10.13 -4.35 3.69
CA ASP A 79 -10.45 -5.66 4.27
C ASP A 79 -11.11 -6.59 3.26
N GLU A 80 -12.01 -6.07 2.42
CA GLU A 80 -12.56 -6.79 1.27
C GLU A 80 -11.45 -7.22 0.30
N CYS A 81 -10.53 -6.30 -0.05
CA CYS A 81 -9.39 -6.61 -0.93
C CYS A 81 -8.42 -7.65 -0.35
N LEU A 82 -8.37 -7.78 0.98
CA LEU A 82 -7.48 -8.71 1.68
C LEU A 82 -8.18 -10.00 2.13
N ALA A 83 -9.49 -10.10 1.90
CA ALA A 83 -10.27 -11.29 2.18
C ALA A 83 -9.68 -12.48 1.38
N PRO A 84 -9.60 -13.67 1.99
CA PRO A 84 -9.16 -14.83 1.24
C PRO A 84 -10.18 -15.16 0.15
N SER A 85 -9.75 -15.17 -1.10
CA SER A 85 -10.48 -15.80 -2.19
C SER A 85 -10.24 -17.30 -2.08
N PHE A 86 -11.12 -18.00 -1.37
CA PHE A 86 -11.21 -19.46 -1.46
C PHE A 86 -12.07 -19.76 -2.69
N ASP A 87 -11.43 -20.22 -3.77
CA ASP A 87 -12.12 -21.00 -4.81
C ASP A 87 -12.31 -22.44 -4.34
#